data_AF-A0A6A4VJK0-F1
#
_entry.id   AF-A0A6A4VJK0-F1
#
_cell.length_a   1.000
_cell.length_b   1.000
_cell.length_c   1.000
_cell.angle_alpha   90.00
_cell.angle_beta   90.00
_cell.angle_gamma   90.00
#
_symmetry.space_group_name_H-M   'P 1'
#
loop_
_entity.id
_entity.type
_entity.pdbx_description
1 polymer ?
#
loop_
_entity_poly.entity_id
_entity_poly.type
_entity_poly.pdbx_seq_one_letter_code
_entity_poly.pdbx_strand_id
1 'polypeptide(L)'
;MSASGAGTSGGCSIGGVTLRCQRHLDARWQQLDIQEVFSRDGLCRLWNQMLTDGELTGAFTDGVINSAGAVARRGESGHFYCGTRSLTCPCCDGLCGPGYGCNCGPCRQLDAELGAEGTESDEPALSSRAQLQPWQWSDSPSAEQLAACLRTLQREQMAAAAQASLSCLSALRIRQRVAVARRYFTALTPQPPADASDTGARTAAAAISANSIEGSDMEIP
;
A
#
# COMPACT_ATOMS: atom_id res chain seq x y z
N MET A 1 12.97 29.17 8.08
CA MET A 1 13.05 27.73 8.39
C MET A 1 11.89 27.07 7.66
N SER A 2 12.18 26.51 6.49
CA SER A 2 11.17 25.91 5.60
C SER A 2 10.83 24.51 6.10
N ALA A 3 9.55 24.24 6.35
CA ALA A 3 9.04 22.91 6.61
C ALA A 3 8.55 22.31 5.28
N SER A 4 9.36 21.40 4.70
CA SER A 4 8.96 20.57 3.57
C SER A 4 7.95 19.52 4.05
N GLY A 5 6.72 19.59 3.54
CA GLY A 5 5.71 18.56 3.74
C GLY A 5 6.04 17.31 2.93
N ALA A 6 6.45 16.24 3.60
CA ALA A 6 6.54 14.92 3.00
C ALA A 6 5.11 14.37 2.81
N GLY A 7 4.66 14.35 1.56
CA GLY A 7 3.45 13.64 1.16
C GLY A 7 3.69 12.14 1.25
N THR A 8 3.41 11.55 2.41
CA THR A 8 3.33 10.10 2.57
C THR A 8 2.10 9.60 1.81
N SER A 9 2.31 9.07 0.60
CA SER A 9 1.31 8.23 -0.08
C SER A 9 1.18 6.91 0.67
N GLY A 10 0.48 6.94 1.80
CA GLY A 10 0.25 5.79 2.66
C GLY A 10 -0.54 4.71 1.92
N GLY A 11 0.15 3.66 1.51
CA GLY A 11 -0.48 2.41 1.10
C GLY A 11 -1.23 1.83 2.30
N CYS A 12 -2.50 2.18 2.47
CA CYS A 12 -3.28 1.65 3.58
C CYS A 12 -3.67 0.19 3.25
N SER A 13 -3.02 -0.75 3.94
CA SER A 13 -3.21 -2.20 3.81
C SER A 13 -4.44 -2.64 4.59
N ILE A 14 -5.44 -3.14 3.88
CA ILE A 14 -6.72 -3.60 4.41
C ILE A 14 -6.60 -5.11 4.65
N GLY A 15 -5.96 -5.51 5.75
CA GLY A 15 -6.04 -6.88 6.26
C GLY A 15 -5.18 -7.85 5.47
N GLY A 16 -3.95 -7.41 5.19
CA GLY A 16 -3.04 -8.12 4.28
C GLY A 16 -3.39 -7.93 2.81
N VAL A 17 -4.34 -7.04 2.47
CA VAL A 17 -4.69 -6.69 1.09
C VAL A 17 -4.31 -5.24 0.78
N THR A 18 -3.51 -5.04 -0.26
CA THR A 18 -3.03 -3.73 -0.73
C THR A 18 -3.74 -3.36 -2.03
N LEU A 19 -4.40 -2.20 -2.03
CA LEU A 19 -5.07 -1.62 -3.19
C LEU A 19 -4.05 -0.90 -4.10
N ARG A 20 -4.03 -1.26 -5.38
CA ARG A 20 -3.21 -0.72 -6.45
C ARG A 20 -4.09 -0.20 -7.57
N CYS A 21 -4.45 1.07 -7.53
CA CYS A 21 -5.31 1.70 -8.53
C CYS A 21 -4.59 1.77 -9.89
N GLN A 22 -5.13 1.16 -10.93
CA GLN A 22 -4.58 1.18 -12.27
C GLN A 22 -5.27 2.25 -13.12
N ARG A 23 -4.49 3.24 -13.59
CA ARG A 23 -5.04 4.43 -14.27
C ARG A 23 -5.84 4.12 -15.53
N HIS A 24 -5.43 3.11 -16.30
CA HIS A 24 -6.13 2.73 -17.53
C HIS A 24 -7.55 2.19 -17.27
N LEU A 25 -7.86 1.83 -16.02
CA LEU A 25 -9.19 1.38 -15.59
C LEU A 25 -10.04 2.52 -14.98
N ASP A 26 -9.49 3.72 -14.79
CA ASP A 26 -10.18 4.83 -14.12
C ASP A 26 -11.47 5.23 -14.85
N ALA A 27 -11.48 5.24 -16.18
CA ALA A 27 -12.67 5.57 -16.97
C ALA A 27 -13.86 4.64 -16.64
N ARG A 28 -13.59 3.35 -16.40
CA ARG A 28 -14.62 2.37 -16.00
C ARG A 28 -15.12 2.65 -14.59
N TRP A 29 -14.23 3.05 -13.68
CA TRP A 29 -14.60 3.43 -12.31
C TRP A 29 -15.41 4.73 -12.25
N GLN A 30 -15.13 5.70 -13.11
CA GLN A 30 -15.88 6.96 -13.20
C GLN A 30 -17.32 6.77 -13.68
N GLN A 31 -17.57 5.76 -14.52
CA GLN A 31 -18.90 5.43 -15.05
C GLN A 31 -19.72 4.53 -14.11
N LEU A 32 -19.12 4.07 -13.02
CA LEU A 32 -19.71 3.09 -12.13
C LEU A 32 -20.68 3.75 -11.13
N ASP A 33 -21.81 3.10 -10.86
CA ASP A 33 -22.70 3.51 -9.77
C ASP A 33 -22.14 3.03 -8.42
N ILE A 34 -21.57 3.95 -7.65
CA ILE A 34 -20.97 3.63 -6.34
C ILE A 34 -21.99 3.08 -5.33
N GLN A 35 -23.29 3.32 -5.51
CA GLN A 35 -24.32 2.79 -4.61
C GLN A 35 -24.38 1.25 -4.62
N GLU A 36 -23.89 0.61 -5.68
CA GLU A 36 -23.79 -0.85 -5.79
C GLU A 36 -23.00 -1.49 -4.63
N VAL A 37 -22.08 -0.74 -4.02
CA VAL A 37 -21.26 -1.16 -2.87
C VAL A 37 -22.09 -1.48 -1.61
N PHE A 38 -23.30 -0.92 -1.51
CA PHE A 38 -24.20 -1.17 -0.37
C PHE A 38 -25.02 -2.45 -0.54
N SER A 39 -25.19 -2.93 -1.78
CA SER A 39 -25.82 -4.22 -2.06
C SER A 39 -24.84 -5.38 -1.86
N ARG A 40 -25.33 -6.54 -1.45
CA ARG A 40 -24.50 -7.74 -1.29
C ARG A 40 -23.87 -8.16 -2.62
N ASP A 41 -24.69 -8.27 -3.67
CA ASP A 41 -24.22 -8.80 -4.96
C ASP A 41 -23.36 -7.78 -5.72
N GLY A 42 -23.69 -6.48 -5.63
CA GLY A 42 -22.88 -5.40 -6.18
C GLY A 42 -21.51 -5.34 -5.51
N LEU A 43 -21.43 -5.39 -4.18
CA LEU A 43 -20.14 -5.43 -3.47
C LEU A 43 -19.28 -6.62 -3.91
N CYS A 44 -19.86 -7.83 -3.98
CA CYS A 44 -19.15 -9.03 -4.41
C CYS A 44 -18.63 -8.88 -5.85
N ARG A 45 -19.45 -8.35 -6.77
CA ARG A 45 -19.03 -8.13 -8.16
C ARG A 45 -17.88 -7.12 -8.25
N LEU A 46 -17.98 -5.97 -7.60
CA LEU A 46 -16.94 -4.93 -7.61
C LEU A 46 -15.63 -5.40 -6.99
N TRP A 47 -15.72 -6.13 -5.87
CA TRP A 47 -14.55 -6.72 -5.22
C TRP A 47 -13.85 -7.75 -6.12
N ASN A 48 -14.60 -8.67 -6.71
CA ASN A 48 -14.05 -9.69 -7.61
C ASN A 48 -13.48 -9.08 -8.89
N GLN A 49 -14.07 -7.99 -9.39
CA GLN A 49 -13.53 -7.24 -10.51
C GLN A 49 -12.15 -6.65 -10.16
N MET A 50 -12.02 -5.99 -9.00
CA MET A 50 -10.71 -5.48 -8.53
C MET A 50 -9.66 -6.59 -8.36
N LEU A 51 -10.06 -7.79 -7.91
CA LEU A 51 -9.16 -8.95 -7.86
C LEU A 51 -8.72 -9.38 -9.26
N THR A 52 -9.67 -9.49 -10.20
CA THR A 52 -9.42 -9.94 -11.58
C THR A 52 -8.54 -8.96 -12.34
N ASP A 53 -8.76 -7.66 -12.14
CA ASP A 53 -7.96 -6.60 -12.75
C ASP A 53 -6.56 -6.46 -12.09
N GLY A 54 -6.30 -7.18 -11.00
CA GLY A 54 -5.05 -7.06 -10.24
C GLY A 54 -4.91 -5.73 -9.48
N GLU A 55 -6.02 -5.04 -9.23
CA GLU A 55 -6.05 -3.84 -8.39
C GLU A 55 -6.03 -4.18 -6.89
N LEU A 56 -6.28 -5.44 -6.51
CA LEU A 56 -6.07 -5.97 -5.17
C LEU A 56 -4.92 -6.98 -5.15
N THR A 57 -3.93 -6.76 -4.30
CA THR A 57 -2.78 -7.65 -4.07
C THR A 57 -2.71 -8.03 -2.59
N GLY A 58 -2.17 -9.18 -2.23
CA GLY A 58 -2.07 -9.57 -0.83
C GLY A 58 -1.36 -10.91 -0.62
N ALA A 59 -1.46 -11.48 0.58
CA ALA A 59 -0.87 -12.80 0.89
C ALA A 59 -1.38 -13.95 0.01
N PHE A 60 -2.47 -13.73 -0.74
CA PHE A 60 -3.08 -14.68 -1.68
C PHE A 60 -2.60 -14.53 -3.13
N THR A 61 -1.84 -13.48 -3.47
CA THR A 61 -1.35 -13.27 -4.84
C THR A 61 0.09 -13.77 -4.99
N ASP A 62 0.28 -14.84 -5.76
CA ASP A 62 1.59 -15.29 -6.27
C ASP A 62 2.09 -14.32 -7.36
N GLY A 63 2.37 -13.09 -6.95
CA GLY A 63 2.84 -12.01 -7.83
C GLY A 63 2.23 -10.66 -7.51
N VAL A 64 3.02 -9.62 -7.71
CA VAL A 64 2.74 -8.22 -7.44
C VAL A 64 2.95 -7.43 -8.72
N ILE A 65 1.99 -6.60 -9.12
CA ILE A 65 2.11 -5.81 -10.36
C ILE A 65 3.09 -4.65 -10.16
N ASN A 66 4.14 -4.57 -10.98
CA ASN A 66 5.13 -3.49 -10.92
C ASN A 66 4.62 -2.18 -11.57
N SER A 67 5.40 -1.09 -11.47
CA SER A 67 5.05 0.22 -12.06
C SER A 67 4.92 0.20 -13.59
N ALA A 68 5.37 -0.86 -14.26
CA ALA A 68 5.18 -1.10 -15.69
C ALA A 68 3.95 -1.97 -16.02
N GLY A 69 3.12 -2.30 -15.02
CA GLY A 69 1.91 -3.12 -15.21
C GLY A 69 2.19 -4.62 -15.38
N ALA A 70 3.43 -5.08 -15.18
CA ALA A 70 3.78 -6.49 -15.30
C ALA A 70 3.71 -7.20 -13.95
N VAL A 71 3.17 -8.43 -13.94
CA VAL A 71 3.11 -9.27 -12.74
C VAL A 71 4.52 -9.73 -12.37
N ALA A 72 5.04 -9.27 -11.23
CA ALA A 72 6.35 -9.61 -10.70
C ALA A 72 6.24 -10.58 -9.53
N ARG A 73 7.02 -11.67 -9.54
CA ARG A 73 7.01 -12.68 -8.49
C ARG A 73 8.25 -12.57 -7.62
N ARG A 74 8.11 -12.76 -6.31
CA ARG A 74 9.26 -12.78 -5.39
C ARG A 74 10.07 -14.05 -5.63
N GLY A 75 11.34 -13.91 -5.97
CA GLY A 75 12.29 -15.01 -6.09
C GLY A 75 12.89 -15.40 -4.73
N GLU A 76 13.65 -16.48 -4.71
CA GLU A 76 14.33 -17.01 -3.51
C GLU A 76 15.32 -16.00 -2.89
N SER A 77 15.86 -15.09 -3.71
CA SER A 77 16.74 -13.99 -3.27
C SER A 77 15.99 -12.89 -2.51
N GLY A 78 14.66 -12.97 -2.39
CA GLY A 78 13.82 -11.95 -1.79
C GLY A 78 13.46 -10.80 -2.74
N HIS A 79 14.00 -10.77 -3.97
CA HIS A 79 13.71 -9.75 -4.98
C HIS A 79 12.53 -10.13 -5.88
N PHE A 80 11.77 -9.15 -6.39
CA PHE A 80 10.68 -9.34 -7.32
C PHE A 80 11.16 -9.35 -8.78
N TYR A 81 10.61 -10.22 -9.61
CA TYR A 81 10.96 -10.33 -11.03
C TYR A 81 9.72 -10.53 -11.90
N CYS A 82 9.57 -9.72 -12.95
CA CYS A 82 8.39 -9.74 -13.83
C CYS A 82 8.50 -10.67 -15.03
N GLY A 83 9.67 -11.26 -15.31
CA GLY A 83 9.84 -12.17 -16.44
C GLY A 83 9.69 -11.52 -17.81
N THR A 84 9.36 -10.22 -17.90
CA THR A 84 9.20 -9.52 -19.18
C THR A 84 10.55 -9.09 -19.74
N ARG A 85 10.63 -9.00 -21.08
CA ARG A 85 11.79 -8.49 -21.79
C ARG A 85 11.81 -6.95 -21.75
N SER A 86 12.25 -6.42 -20.63
CA SER A 86 12.23 -4.97 -20.33
C SER A 86 13.63 -4.39 -20.11
N LEU A 87 14.68 -5.19 -20.34
CA LEU A 87 16.06 -4.80 -20.10
C LEU A 87 16.84 -4.69 -21.40
N THR A 88 17.62 -3.62 -21.51
CA THR A 88 18.55 -3.35 -22.61
C THR A 88 20.01 -3.54 -22.18
N CYS A 89 20.24 -4.19 -21.03
CA CYS A 89 21.60 -4.46 -20.55
C CYS A 89 22.34 -5.45 -21.45
N PRO A 90 23.65 -5.25 -21.70
CA PRO A 90 24.47 -6.26 -22.37
C PRO A 90 24.84 -7.44 -21.45
N CYS A 91 24.61 -7.35 -20.13
CA CYS A 91 24.99 -8.37 -19.15
C CYS A 91 23.92 -9.45 -18.91
N CYS A 92 22.83 -9.45 -19.69
CA CYS A 92 21.64 -10.25 -19.44
C CYS A 92 21.03 -10.69 -20.79
N ASP A 93 20.13 -11.69 -20.78
CA ASP A 93 19.34 -12.13 -21.94
C ASP A 93 18.16 -11.19 -22.28
N GLY A 94 18.10 -10.04 -21.60
CA GLY A 94 17.07 -9.01 -21.72
C GLY A 94 15.81 -9.29 -20.89
N LEU A 95 15.71 -10.44 -20.22
CA LEU A 95 14.56 -10.81 -19.39
C LEU A 95 14.78 -10.41 -17.92
N CYS A 96 13.70 -10.03 -17.23
CA CYS A 96 13.75 -9.74 -15.80
C CYS A 96 13.59 -11.04 -14.99
N GLY A 97 14.67 -11.54 -14.36
CA GLY A 97 14.63 -12.83 -13.63
C GLY A 97 15.86 -13.09 -12.76
N PRO A 98 15.83 -14.06 -11.84
CA PRO A 98 16.93 -14.34 -10.90
C PRO A 98 18.09 -15.16 -11.47
N GLY A 99 17.90 -15.87 -12.60
CA GLY A 99 18.92 -16.76 -13.17
C GLY A 99 19.90 -16.07 -14.11
N TYR A 100 19.40 -15.58 -15.25
CA TYR A 100 20.20 -14.95 -16.31
C TYR A 100 19.76 -13.51 -16.65
N GLY A 101 18.74 -13.05 -15.91
CA GLY A 101 18.15 -11.73 -16.05
C GLY A 101 18.67 -10.76 -15.01
N CYS A 102 18.56 -9.46 -15.26
CA CYS A 102 18.69 -8.47 -14.19
C CYS A 102 17.32 -8.18 -13.57
N ASN A 103 17.30 -7.58 -12.39
CA ASN A 103 16.08 -7.01 -11.86
C ASN A 103 15.79 -5.67 -12.57
N CYS A 104 14.66 -5.54 -13.25
CA CYS A 104 14.31 -4.34 -14.02
C CYS A 104 13.94 -3.15 -13.13
N GLY A 105 14.06 -1.91 -13.64
CA GLY A 105 13.76 -0.70 -12.86
C GLY A 105 12.41 -0.75 -12.11
N PRO A 106 11.30 -1.13 -12.77
CA PRO A 106 10.00 -1.30 -12.12
C PRO A 106 9.98 -2.34 -10.99
N CYS A 107 10.71 -3.44 -11.14
CA CYS A 107 10.82 -4.48 -10.11
C CYS A 107 11.72 -4.06 -8.94
N ARG A 108 12.78 -3.29 -9.19
CA ARG A 108 13.62 -2.73 -8.12
C ARG A 108 12.85 -1.73 -7.27
N GLN A 109 11.94 -0.99 -7.90
CA GLN A 109 11.04 -0.11 -7.18
C GLN A 109 10.10 -0.92 -6.27
N LEU A 110 9.54 -2.03 -6.76
CA LEU A 110 8.78 -2.95 -5.90
C LEU A 110 9.61 -3.50 -4.75
N ASP A 111 10.89 -3.81 -4.97
CA ASP A 111 11.78 -4.28 -3.90
C ASP A 111 11.97 -3.21 -2.83
N ALA A 112 12.09 -1.94 -3.20
CA ALA A 112 12.20 -0.84 -2.23
C ALA A 112 10.89 -0.63 -1.45
N GLU A 113 9.75 -0.75 -2.11
CA GLU A 113 8.43 -0.57 -1.51
C GLU A 113 8.01 -1.74 -0.60
N LEU A 114 8.34 -2.98 -0.98
CA LEU A 114 7.88 -4.21 -0.30
C LEU A 114 8.99 -5.00 0.42
N GLY A 115 10.26 -4.60 0.24
CA GLY A 115 11.39 -5.15 0.99
C GLY A 115 11.49 -4.56 2.40
N ALA A 116 11.03 -3.32 2.58
CA ALA A 116 11.00 -2.66 3.89
C ALA A 116 9.93 -3.26 4.84
N GLU A 117 8.87 -3.86 4.30
CA GLU A 117 7.82 -4.53 5.09
C GLU A 117 8.14 -6.01 5.39
N GLY A 118 9.19 -6.58 4.77
CA GLY A 118 9.59 -7.98 4.93
C GLY A 118 10.57 -8.24 6.08
N THR A 119 10.96 -7.20 6.82
CA THR A 119 11.87 -7.29 7.98
C THR A 119 11.22 -6.70 9.23
N GLU A 120 9.93 -6.88 9.44
CA GLU A 120 9.46 -7.06 10.81
C GLU A 120 9.84 -8.50 11.17
N SER A 121 11.02 -8.62 11.79
CA SER A 121 11.43 -9.83 12.47
C SER A 121 10.26 -10.36 13.29
N ASP A 122 9.74 -11.51 12.89
CA ASP A 122 9.22 -12.54 13.79
C ASP A 122 10.37 -12.96 14.73
N GLU A 123 10.93 -12.03 15.50
CA GLU A 123 11.50 -12.37 16.79
C GLU A 123 10.27 -12.80 17.59
N PRO A 124 10.13 -14.09 17.93
CA PRO A 124 8.94 -14.55 18.60
C PRO A 124 8.86 -13.80 19.92
N ALA A 125 7.98 -12.78 19.97
CA ALA A 125 7.67 -12.07 21.19
C ALA A 125 7.44 -13.14 22.26
N LEU A 126 8.26 -13.12 23.32
CA LEU A 126 8.29 -14.17 24.35
C LEU A 126 6.86 -14.55 24.76
N SER A 127 6.36 -15.66 24.21
CA SER A 127 4.95 -16.04 24.38
C SER A 127 4.69 -16.38 25.84
N SER A 128 3.47 -16.12 26.33
CA SER A 128 3.07 -16.56 27.67
C SER A 128 3.26 -18.08 27.82
N ARG A 129 3.03 -18.85 26.76
CA ARG A 129 3.28 -20.30 26.74
C ARG A 129 4.76 -20.65 26.96
N ALA A 130 5.67 -19.90 26.36
CA ALA A 130 7.11 -20.11 26.54
C ALA A 130 7.56 -19.76 27.97
N GLN A 131 6.91 -18.77 28.61
CA GLN A 131 7.17 -18.40 30.01
C GLN A 131 6.60 -19.44 30.99
N LEU A 132 5.45 -20.04 30.68
CA LEU A 132 4.81 -21.07 31.51
C LEU A 132 5.49 -22.43 31.44
N GLN A 133 6.12 -22.77 30.30
CA GLN A 133 6.69 -24.10 30.05
C GLN A 133 7.76 -24.54 31.08
N PRO A 134 8.72 -23.69 31.49
CA PRO A 134 9.66 -24.04 32.56
C PRO A 134 8.98 -24.35 33.90
N TRP A 135 7.91 -23.62 34.23
CA TRP A 135 7.18 -23.76 35.49
C TRP A 135 6.36 -25.04 35.59
N GLN A 136 6.18 -25.75 34.48
CA GLN A 136 5.49 -27.03 34.47
C GLN A 136 6.23 -28.09 35.30
N TRP A 137 7.56 -27.96 35.44
CA TRP A 137 8.41 -28.94 36.11
C TRP A 137 9.46 -28.32 37.06
N SER A 138 9.42 -27.00 37.29
CA SER A 138 10.35 -26.28 38.18
C SER A 138 9.66 -25.76 39.43
N ASP A 139 10.44 -25.09 40.30
CA ASP A 139 9.91 -24.34 41.44
C ASP A 139 8.93 -23.25 41.00
N SER A 140 8.03 -22.87 41.92
CA SER A 140 7.01 -21.84 41.72
C SER A 140 7.65 -20.52 41.29
N PRO A 141 7.07 -19.82 40.29
CA PRO A 141 7.59 -18.52 39.84
C PRO A 141 7.55 -17.48 40.95
N SER A 142 8.45 -16.50 40.87
CA SER A 142 8.39 -15.31 41.70
C SER A 142 7.16 -14.45 41.35
N ALA A 143 6.74 -13.59 42.28
CA ALA A 143 5.64 -12.66 42.04
C ALA A 143 5.89 -11.75 40.81
N GLU A 144 7.15 -11.38 40.57
CA GLU A 144 7.56 -10.57 39.42
C GLU A 144 7.45 -11.33 38.10
N GLN A 145 7.88 -12.59 38.08
CA GLN A 145 7.78 -13.49 36.93
C GLN A 145 6.32 -13.77 36.56
N LEU A 146 5.48 -14.01 37.56
CA LEU A 146 4.03 -14.17 37.37
C LEU A 146 3.40 -12.90 36.78
N ALA A 147 3.74 -11.73 37.33
CA ALA A 147 3.22 -10.45 36.82
C ALA A 147 3.65 -10.16 35.38
N ALA A 148 4.88 -10.53 35.00
CA ALA A 148 5.36 -10.42 33.63
C ALA A 148 4.58 -11.35 32.68
N CYS A 149 4.40 -12.61 33.07
CA CYS A 149 3.62 -13.57 32.30
C CYS A 149 2.16 -13.13 32.13
N LEU A 150 1.51 -12.59 33.17
CA LEU A 150 0.15 -12.07 33.08
C LEU A 150 0.04 -10.89 32.10
N ARG A 151 1.01 -9.96 32.11
CA ARG A 151 1.03 -8.87 31.13
C ARG A 151 1.20 -9.37 29.70
N THR A 152 2.07 -10.36 29.48
CA THR A 152 2.22 -10.99 28.17
C THR A 152 0.93 -11.68 27.74
N LEU A 153 0.32 -12.50 28.60
CA LEU A 153 -0.93 -13.19 28.31
C LEU A 153 -2.06 -12.21 27.99
N GLN A 154 -2.16 -11.11 28.74
CA GLN A 154 -3.14 -10.06 28.47
C GLN A 154 -2.93 -9.43 27.09
N ARG A 155 -1.68 -9.15 26.70
CA ARG A 155 -1.37 -8.64 25.36
C ARG A 155 -1.77 -9.64 24.27
N GLU A 156 -1.43 -10.91 24.44
CA GLU A 156 -1.82 -11.98 23.50
C GLU A 156 -3.35 -12.10 23.37
N GLN A 157 -4.08 -12.09 24.48
CA GLN A 157 -5.55 -12.11 24.51
C GLN A 157 -6.15 -10.91 23.76
N MET A 158 -5.62 -9.71 24.00
CA MET A 158 -6.09 -8.50 23.31
C MET A 158 -5.78 -8.54 21.81
N ALA A 159 -4.60 -9.04 21.41
CA ALA A 159 -4.24 -9.22 20.01
C ALA A 159 -5.16 -10.25 19.32
N ALA A 160 -5.41 -11.39 19.97
CA ALA A 160 -6.33 -12.42 19.46
C ALA A 160 -7.76 -11.89 19.34
N ALA A 161 -8.25 -11.13 20.34
CA ALA A 161 -9.56 -10.50 20.28
C ALA A 161 -9.66 -9.47 19.15
N ALA A 162 -8.63 -8.64 18.96
CA ALA A 162 -8.56 -7.70 17.86
C ALA A 162 -8.58 -8.43 16.51
N GLN A 163 -7.78 -9.49 16.33
CA GLN A 163 -7.76 -10.30 15.12
C GLN A 163 -9.13 -10.96 14.85
N ALA A 164 -9.75 -11.54 15.89
CA ALA A 164 -11.07 -12.14 15.79
C ALA A 164 -12.13 -11.10 15.37
N SER A 165 -12.11 -9.91 15.98
CA SER A 165 -13.02 -8.81 15.63
C SER A 165 -12.87 -8.37 14.16
N LEU A 166 -11.64 -8.40 13.62
CA LEU A 166 -11.34 -8.03 12.25
C LEU A 166 -11.64 -9.15 11.24
N SER A 167 -11.77 -10.39 11.70
CA SER A 167 -12.17 -11.55 10.90
C SER A 167 -13.68 -11.78 10.81
N CYS A 168 -14.49 -11.04 11.58
CA CYS A 168 -15.94 -11.22 11.51
C CYS A 168 -16.51 -10.73 10.16
N LEU A 169 -17.59 -11.36 9.69
CA LEU A 169 -18.16 -11.07 8.36
C LEU A 169 -18.62 -9.61 8.18
N SER A 170 -19.10 -8.96 9.24
CA SER A 170 -19.50 -7.54 9.19
C SER A 170 -18.28 -6.64 9.01
N ALA A 171 -17.20 -6.86 9.76
CA ALA A 171 -15.95 -6.12 9.62
C ALA A 171 -15.34 -6.33 8.23
N LEU A 172 -15.26 -7.57 7.75
CA LEU A 172 -14.78 -7.88 6.40
C LEU A 172 -15.59 -7.15 5.32
N ARG A 173 -16.92 -7.18 5.40
CA ARG A 173 -17.78 -6.46 4.44
C ARG A 173 -17.55 -4.95 4.47
N ILE A 174 -17.44 -4.34 5.65
CA ILE A 174 -17.16 -2.91 5.77
C ILE A 174 -15.81 -2.57 5.13
N ARG A 175 -14.78 -3.39 5.37
CA ARG A 175 -13.45 -3.21 4.78
C ARG A 175 -13.47 -3.29 3.26
N GLN A 176 -14.20 -4.26 2.70
CA GLN A 176 -14.39 -4.37 1.26
C GLN A 176 -15.09 -3.14 0.69
N ARG A 177 -16.13 -2.63 1.36
CA ARG A 177 -16.82 -1.40 0.96
C ARG A 177 -15.90 -0.19 0.96
N VAL A 178 -15.10 -0.03 2.01
CA VAL A 178 -14.11 1.06 2.11
C VAL A 178 -13.06 0.96 1.01
N ALA A 179 -12.59 -0.24 0.68
CA ALA A 179 -11.62 -0.45 -0.41
C ALA A 179 -12.18 -0.04 -1.78
N VAL A 180 -13.40 -0.50 -2.10
CA VAL A 180 -14.11 -0.15 -3.35
C VAL A 180 -14.36 1.36 -3.42
N ALA A 181 -14.83 1.97 -2.32
CA ALA A 181 -15.05 3.41 -2.26
C ALA A 181 -13.74 4.19 -2.45
N ARG A 182 -12.65 3.78 -1.79
CA ARG A 182 -11.32 4.38 -2.00
C ARG A 182 -10.87 4.27 -3.45
N ARG A 183 -11.07 3.13 -4.10
CA ARG A 183 -10.73 2.94 -5.52
C ARG A 183 -11.53 3.88 -6.42
N TYR A 184 -12.84 4.01 -6.17
CA TYR A 184 -13.74 4.90 -6.89
C TYR A 184 -13.32 6.37 -6.75
N PHE A 185 -13.12 6.86 -5.53
CA PHE A 185 -12.68 8.24 -5.30
C PHE A 185 -11.28 8.54 -5.87
N THR A 186 -10.40 7.54 -5.92
CA THR A 186 -9.10 7.69 -6.58
C THR A 186 -9.27 7.94 -8.08
N ALA A 187 -10.20 7.24 -8.74
CA ALA A 187 -10.49 7.45 -10.17
C ALA A 187 -11.12 8.82 -10.48
N LEU A 188 -11.84 9.40 -9.52
CA LEU A 188 -12.44 10.73 -9.65
C LEU A 188 -11.46 11.88 -9.39
N THR A 189 -10.36 11.61 -8.70
CA THR A 189 -9.39 12.65 -8.34
C THR A 189 -8.44 12.90 -9.50
N PRO A 190 -8.39 14.11 -10.10
CA PRO A 190 -7.43 14.42 -11.15
C PRO A 190 -6.01 14.20 -10.63
N GLN A 191 -5.27 13.29 -11.24
CA GLN A 191 -3.86 13.09 -10.92
C GLN A 191 -3.02 14.11 -11.67
N PRO A 192 -1.98 14.68 -11.03
CA PRO A 192 -1.04 15.54 -11.74
C PRO A 192 -0.44 14.77 -12.93
N PRO A 193 -0.21 15.45 -14.07
CA PRO A 193 0.35 14.81 -15.25
C PRO A 193 1.68 14.15 -14.89
N ALA A 194 1.86 12.89 -15.34
CA ALA A 194 3.05 12.08 -15.05
C ALA A 194 4.33 12.64 -15.70
N ASP A 195 4.21 13.67 -16.54
CA ASP A 195 5.29 14.28 -17.30
C ASP A 195 5.58 15.73 -16.86
N ALA A 196 5.52 16.02 -15.56
CA ALA A 196 6.11 17.24 -15.00
C ALA A 196 7.56 16.99 -14.56
N SER A 197 8.39 16.45 -15.45
CA SER A 197 9.84 16.53 -15.30
C SER A 197 10.27 17.99 -15.48
N ASP A 198 10.48 18.68 -14.36
CA ASP A 198 11.63 19.58 -14.17
C ASP A 198 11.89 20.70 -15.20
N THR A 199 10.87 21.33 -15.79
CA THR A 199 11.11 22.55 -16.60
C THR A 199 10.08 23.68 -16.46
N GLY A 200 8.96 23.49 -15.76
CA GLY A 200 7.88 24.48 -15.68
C GLY A 200 7.97 25.50 -14.53
N ALA A 201 8.82 25.28 -13.53
CA ALA A 201 8.79 26.08 -12.29
C ALA A 201 9.41 27.49 -12.40
N ARG A 202 10.10 27.81 -13.51
CA ARG A 202 10.81 29.10 -13.67
C ARG A 202 10.01 30.20 -14.36
N THR A 203 8.98 29.87 -15.14
CA THR A 203 8.24 30.88 -15.93
C THR A 203 7.01 31.46 -15.22
N ALA A 204 6.44 30.76 -14.24
CA ALA A 204 5.26 31.25 -13.52
C ALA A 204 5.58 32.37 -12.51
N ALA A 205 6.81 32.45 -12.00
CA ALA A 205 7.21 33.47 -11.04
C ALA A 205 7.43 34.86 -11.67
N ALA A 206 7.68 34.94 -12.98
CA ALA A 206 7.95 36.22 -13.67
C ALA A 206 6.66 36.98 -14.03
N ALA A 207 5.52 36.31 -14.15
CA ALA A 207 4.26 36.95 -14.59
C ALA A 207 3.50 37.66 -13.47
N ILE A 208 3.77 37.35 -12.20
CA ILE A 208 3.02 37.90 -11.06
C ILE A 208 3.56 39.28 -10.63
N SER A 209 4.83 39.62 -10.91
CA SER A 209 5.41 40.91 -10.51
C SER A 209 5.12 42.09 -11.46
N ALA A 210 4.47 41.85 -12.61
CA ALA A 210 4.28 42.90 -13.62
C ALA A 210 2.90 43.60 -13.58
N ASN A 211 1.94 43.13 -12.77
CA ASN A 211 0.54 43.57 -12.91
C ASN A 211 -0.07 44.21 -11.65
N SER A 212 0.71 45.03 -10.93
CA SER A 212 0.19 45.85 -9.84
C SER A 212 0.96 47.16 -9.77
N ILE A 213 0.58 48.12 -10.62
CA ILE A 213 0.50 49.57 -10.37
C ILE A 213 -0.19 50.12 -11.62
N GLU A 214 -1.49 50.43 -11.53
CA GLU A 214 -2.13 51.55 -12.23
C GLU A 214 -3.61 51.64 -11.81
N GLY A 215 -4.02 52.82 -11.33
CA GLY A 215 -5.41 53.26 -11.39
C GLY A 215 -6.08 53.61 -10.07
N SER A 216 -5.98 54.87 -9.65
CA SER A 216 -7.15 55.65 -9.19
C SER A 216 -6.81 57.14 -9.04
N ASP A 217 -6.90 57.89 -10.14
CA ASP A 217 -7.17 59.33 -10.11
C ASP A 217 -8.67 59.55 -10.31
N MET A 218 -9.25 60.33 -9.41
CA MET A 218 -10.68 60.61 -9.29
C MET A 218 -10.89 62.08 -9.71
N GLU A 219 -11.40 62.30 -10.92
CA GLU A 219 -11.90 63.63 -11.33
C GLU A 219 -13.39 63.77 -11.00
N ILE A 220 -13.72 64.85 -10.30
CA ILE A 220 -15.06 65.33 -9.98
C ILE A 220 -15.32 66.56 -10.89
N PRO A 221 -16.52 66.73 -11.47
CA PRO A 221 -16.98 68.03 -11.97
C PRO A 221 -17.55 68.91 -10.86
#